data_AF-A0A3N6AQ62-F1
#
_entry.id   AF-A0A3N6AQ62-F1
#
_cell.length_a   1.000
_cell.length_b   1.000
_cell.length_c   1.000
_cell.angle_alpha   90.00
_cell.angle_beta   90.00
_cell.angle_gamma   90.00
#
_symmetry.space_group_name_H-M   'P 1'
#
loop_
_entity.id
_entity.type
_entity.pdbx_description
1 polymer ?
#
loop_
_entity_poly.entity_id
_entity_poly.type
_entity_poly.pdbx_seq_one_letter_code
_entity_poly.pdbx_strand_id
1 'polypeptide(L)'
;MTNNSISIEIFGASVQCASCVNAPSSKDTFEWLKAAIDRKYPNNPYNISYIDIKQPIENDRHAKWAQRVMDDEFFYPLVLINNEVIGEGYIQLKPIYQELEKLGFLPA
;
A
#
# COMPACT_ATOMS: atom_id res chain seq x y z
N MET A 1 -4.37 -1.75 26.27
CA MET A 1 -5.23 -2.09 25.12
C MET A 1 -4.36 -2.01 23.89
N THR A 2 -3.92 -3.15 23.35
CA THR A 2 -3.15 -3.18 22.11
C THR A 2 -4.11 -2.96 20.96
N ASN A 3 -4.34 -1.70 20.62
CA ASN A 3 -4.99 -1.30 19.37
C ASN A 3 -4.09 -1.77 18.23
N ASN A 4 -4.28 -3.01 17.76
CA ASN A 4 -3.64 -3.50 16.53
C ASN A 4 -4.36 -2.88 15.34
N SER A 5 -4.21 -1.55 15.18
CA SER A 5 -4.71 -0.84 14.00
C SER A 5 -4.04 -1.44 12.77
N ILE A 6 -4.83 -1.84 11.77
CA ILE A 6 -4.30 -2.37 10.51
C ILE A 6 -3.41 -1.32 9.87
N SER A 7 -2.21 -1.73 9.44
CA SER A 7 -1.27 -0.89 8.72
C SER A 7 -1.29 -1.23 7.23
N ILE A 8 -1.58 -0.23 6.41
CA ILE A 8 -1.55 -0.28 4.95
C ILE A 8 -0.40 0.60 4.48
N GLU A 9 0.51 0.04 3.70
CA GLU A 9 1.75 0.72 3.32
C GLU A 9 1.90 0.64 1.81
N ILE A 10 2.01 1.80 1.17
CA ILE A 10 2.25 1.91 -0.27
C ILE A 10 3.66 2.42 -0.49
N PHE A 11 4.52 1.54 -0.97
CA PHE A 11 5.86 1.87 -1.42
C PHE A 11 5.81 2.29 -2.87
N GLY A 12 6.34 3.46 -3.17
CA GLY A 12 6.43 3.90 -4.55
C GLY A 12 7.31 5.11 -4.73
N ALA A 13 7.22 5.74 -5.89
CA ALA A 13 8.03 6.90 -6.21
C ALA A 13 7.18 7.97 -6.88
N SER A 14 7.64 9.22 -6.80
CA SER A 14 7.03 10.33 -7.52
C SER A 14 7.20 10.22 -9.05
N VAL A 15 8.14 9.41 -9.53
CA VAL A 15 8.32 9.10 -10.96
C VAL A 15 7.56 7.83 -11.31
N GLN A 16 7.13 7.69 -12.57
CA GLN A 16 6.42 6.50 -13.01
C GLN A 16 7.33 5.25 -13.04
N CYS A 17 6.76 4.07 -12.83
CA CYS A 17 7.47 2.81 -12.95
C CYS A 17 7.79 2.51 -14.42
N ALA A 18 9.06 2.29 -14.74
CA ALA A 18 9.51 1.97 -16.10
C ALA A 18 8.82 0.70 -16.66
N SER A 19 8.52 -0.25 -15.78
CA SER A 19 7.86 -1.52 -16.11
C SER A 19 6.33 -1.43 -16.13
N CYS A 20 5.73 -0.34 -15.64
CA CYS A 20 4.28 -0.19 -15.48
C CYS A 20 3.75 1.11 -16.11
N VAL A 21 4.14 1.38 -17.36
CA VAL A 21 3.83 2.64 -18.10
C VAL A 21 2.34 2.99 -18.23
N ASN A 22 1.44 2.01 -18.10
CA ASN A 22 -0.01 2.21 -18.17
C ASN A 22 -0.69 2.15 -16.79
N ALA A 23 0.06 1.90 -15.72
CA ALA A 23 -0.49 1.87 -14.36
C ALA A 23 -0.56 3.30 -13.78
N PRO A 24 -1.52 3.56 -12.86
CA PRO A 24 -1.58 4.81 -12.11
C PRO A 24 -0.26 5.10 -11.37
N SER A 25 -0.01 6.38 -11.07
CA SER A 25 1.14 6.72 -10.24
C SER A 25 0.97 6.17 -8.80
N SER A 26 2.08 6.03 -8.08
CA SER A 26 2.02 5.54 -6.70
C SER A 26 1.27 6.49 -5.77
N LYS A 27 1.29 7.79 -6.03
CA LYS A 27 0.51 8.79 -5.30
C LYS A 27 -0.98 8.68 -5.59
N ASP A 28 -1.35 8.57 -6.86
CA ASP A 28 -2.76 8.39 -7.25
C ASP A 28 -3.31 7.10 -6.65
N THR A 29 -2.51 6.03 -6.63
CA THR A 29 -2.87 4.75 -6.01
C THR A 29 -3.09 4.90 -4.51
N PHE A 30 -2.25 5.65 -3.81
CA PHE A 30 -2.42 5.93 -2.38
C PHE A 30 -3.73 6.68 -2.11
N GLU A 31 -4.00 7.78 -2.84
CA GLU A 31 -5.21 8.58 -2.65
C GLU A 31 -6.47 7.80 -2.99
N TRP A 32 -6.42 7.04 -4.09
CA TRP A 32 -7.51 6.19 -4.54
C TRP A 32 -7.83 5.08 -3.54
N LEU A 33 -6.82 4.34 -3.06
CA LEU A 33 -7.02 3.29 -2.06
C LEU A 33 -7.60 3.85 -0.78
N LYS A 34 -7.06 4.98 -0.30
CA LYS A 34 -7.58 5.66 0.89
C LYS A 34 -9.07 5.98 0.73
N ALA A 35 -9.45 6.67 -0.34
CA ALA A 35 -10.84 7.05 -0.60
C ALA A 35 -11.76 5.82 -0.76
N ALA A 36 -11.28 4.76 -1.41
CA ALA A 36 -12.03 3.53 -1.64
C ALA A 36 -12.30 2.77 -0.33
N ILE A 37 -11.28 2.66 0.54
CA ILE A 37 -11.37 2.02 1.86
C ILE A 37 -12.25 2.86 2.78
N ASP A 38 -12.05 4.17 2.87
CA ASP A 38 -12.87 5.07 3.68
C ASP A 38 -14.36 4.98 3.33
N ARG A 39 -14.68 4.88 2.02
CA ARG A 39 -16.06 4.76 1.55
C ARG A 39 -16.67 3.40 1.92
N LYS A 40 -15.90 2.32 1.84
CA LYS A 40 -16.42 0.97 2.06
C LYS A 40 -16.48 0.60 3.54
N TYR A 41 -15.53 1.08 4.35
CA TYR A 41 -15.35 0.70 5.74
C TYR A 41 -15.25 1.93 6.68
N PRO A 42 -16.26 2.82 6.70
CA PRO A 42 -16.18 4.10 7.41
C PRO A 42 -16.01 3.98 8.94
N ASN A 43 -16.34 2.81 9.52
CA ASN A 43 -16.27 2.57 10.96
C ASN A 43 -15.04 1.74 11.38
N ASN A 44 -14.17 1.36 10.44
CA ASN A 44 -13.00 0.54 10.72
C ASN A 44 -11.73 1.39 10.74
N PRO A 45 -11.04 1.53 11.89
CA PRO A 45 -9.81 2.30 11.97
C PRO A 45 -8.64 1.56 11.29
N TYR A 46 -7.87 2.28 10.48
CA TYR A 46 -6.62 1.83 9.88
C TYR A 46 -5.63 2.98 9.76
N ASN A 47 -4.37 2.64 9.58
CA ASN A 47 -3.32 3.58 9.22
C ASN A 47 -2.87 3.28 7.79
N ILE A 48 -2.87 4.29 6.93
CA ILE A 48 -2.33 4.20 5.58
C ILE A 48 -1.14 5.14 5.44
N SER A 49 -0.04 4.66 4.87
CA SER A 49 1.20 5.42 4.70
C SER A 49 1.73 5.27 3.28
N TYR A 50 2.22 6.39 2.73
CA TYR A 50 2.97 6.42 1.49
C TYR A 50 4.46 6.53 1.81
N ILE A 51 5.26 5.62 1.27
CA ILE A 51 6.71 5.57 1.45
C ILE A 51 7.36 5.85 0.09
N ASP A 52 8.06 6.97 -0.03
CA ASP A 52 8.83 7.29 -1.25
C ASP A 52 10.16 6.53 -1.23
N ILE A 53 10.28 5.51 -2.07
CA ILE A 53 11.47 4.65 -2.16
C ILE A 53 12.71 5.39 -2.67
N LYS A 54 12.56 6.62 -3.20
CA LYS A 54 13.67 7.44 -3.71
C LYS A 54 14.14 8.49 -2.71
N GLN A 55 13.51 8.59 -1.54
CA GLN A 55 13.91 9.50 -0.47
C GLN A 55 14.66 8.74 0.63
N PRO A 56 15.42 9.42 1.49
CA PRO A 56 15.97 8.81 2.70
C PRO A 56 14.84 8.25 3.58
N ILE A 57 14.97 6.98 3.99
CA ILE A 57 14.01 6.28 4.84
C ILE A 57 14.72 5.92 6.16
N GLU A 58 14.26 6.50 7.27
CA GLU A 58 14.85 6.27 8.59
C GLU A 58 14.42 4.94 9.22
N ASN A 59 13.24 4.43 8.86
CA ASN A 59 12.73 3.18 9.40
C ASN A 59 13.38 1.98 8.69
N ASP A 60 14.16 1.18 9.43
CA ASP A 60 14.86 0.02 8.89
C ASP A 60 13.97 -0.97 8.12
N ARG A 61 12.72 -1.17 8.56
CA ARG A 61 11.78 -2.08 7.88
C ARG A 61 11.32 -1.49 6.56
N HIS A 62 10.96 -0.21 6.55
CA HIS A 62 10.59 0.49 5.33
C HIS A 62 11.77 0.53 4.35
N ALA A 63 13.00 0.76 4.84
CA ALA A 63 14.20 0.75 4.03
C ALA A 63 14.43 -0.62 3.37
N LYS A 64 14.24 -1.72 4.10
CA LYS A 64 14.33 -3.08 3.55
C LYS A 64 13.32 -3.33 2.43
N TRP A 65 12.06 -2.93 2.62
CA TRP A 65 11.04 -3.08 1.57
C TRP A 65 11.31 -2.20 0.36
N ALA A 66 11.71 -0.94 0.58
CA ALA A 66 12.11 -0.03 -0.49
C ALA A 66 13.29 -0.58 -1.29
N GLN A 67 14.28 -1.18 -0.63
CA GLN A 67 15.42 -1.80 -1.30
C GLN A 67 14.98 -2.93 -2.24
N ARG A 68 14.06 -3.80 -1.80
CA ARG A 68 13.55 -4.89 -2.64
C ARG A 68 12.83 -4.37 -3.89
N VAL A 69 12.11 -3.26 -3.78
CA VAL A 69 11.51 -2.58 -4.95
C VAL A 69 12.58 -1.98 -5.86
N MET A 70 13.65 -1.39 -5.30
CA MET A 70 14.75 -0.83 -6.08
C MET A 70 15.64 -1.90 -6.74
N ASP A 71 15.72 -3.09 -6.15
CA ASP A 71 16.44 -4.26 -6.67
C ASP A 71 15.62 -5.02 -7.74
N ASP A 72 14.53 -4.42 -8.22
CA ASP A 72 13.58 -5.00 -9.19
C ASP A 72 12.97 -6.34 -8.74
N GLU A 73 12.96 -6.63 -7.42
CA GLU A 73 12.27 -7.80 -6.86
C GLU A 73 10.75 -7.60 -6.87
N PHE A 74 10.30 -6.36 -6.70
CA PHE A 74 8.90 -5.95 -6.80
C PHE A 74 8.74 -4.69 -7.64
N PHE A 75 7.57 -4.54 -8.26
CA PHE A 75 7.17 -3.34 -8.98
C PHE A 75 6.48 -2.34 -8.05
N TYR A 76 6.57 -1.04 -8.38
CA TYR A 76 5.85 0.00 -7.66
C TYR A 76 4.70 0.61 -8.48
N PRO A 77 3.59 1.03 -7.85
CA PRO A 77 3.31 0.98 -6.40
C PRO A 77 3.22 -0.44 -5.85
N LEU A 78 3.87 -0.69 -4.71
CA LEU A 78 3.81 -1.93 -3.96
C LEU A 78 2.95 -1.70 -2.71
N VAL A 79 1.92 -2.51 -2.51
CA VAL A 79 0.95 -2.37 -1.42
C VAL A 79 1.08 -3.52 -0.44
N LEU A 80 1.34 -3.18 0.82
CA LEU A 80 1.38 -4.11 1.93
C LEU A 80 0.23 -3.85 2.90
N ILE A 81 -0.31 -4.92 3.47
CA ILE A 81 -1.23 -4.87 4.61
C ILE A 81 -0.63 -5.73 5.72
N ASN A 82 -0.36 -5.14 6.89
CA ASN A 82 0.30 -5.81 8.03
C ASN A 82 1.56 -6.60 7.63
N ASN A 83 2.39 -6.02 6.76
CA ASN A 83 3.63 -6.60 6.24
C ASN A 83 3.45 -7.77 5.24
N GLU A 84 2.24 -8.00 4.74
CA GLU A 84 1.94 -8.94 3.66
C GLU A 84 1.74 -8.21 2.33
N VAL A 85 2.35 -8.70 1.25
CA VAL A 85 2.22 -8.10 -0.09
C VAL A 85 0.86 -8.47 -0.68
N ILE A 86 0.04 -7.47 -0.97
CA ILE A 86 -1.31 -7.68 -1.51
C ILE A 86 -1.39 -7.35 -3.00
N GLY A 87 -0.51 -6.47 -3.48
CA GLY A 87 -0.41 -6.15 -4.90
C GLY A 87 0.76 -5.24 -5.21
N GLU A 88 1.18 -5.25 -6.48
CA GLU A 88 2.29 -4.46 -7.00
C GLU A 88 2.01 -3.98 -8.43
N GLY A 89 2.60 -2.84 -8.82
CA GLY A 89 2.44 -2.24 -10.14
C GLY A 89 0.99 -1.84 -10.44
N TYR A 90 0.20 -2.76 -10.99
CA TYR A 90 -1.22 -2.55 -11.23
C TYR A 90 -2.07 -3.06 -10.06
N ILE A 91 -2.53 -2.13 -9.22
CA ILE A 91 -3.28 -2.46 -8.01
C ILE A 91 -4.77 -2.67 -8.30
N GLN A 92 -5.31 -3.75 -7.75
CA GLN A 92 -6.74 -4.08 -7.81
C GLN A 92 -7.39 -3.94 -6.44
N LEU A 93 -8.62 -3.43 -6.37
CA LEU A 93 -9.34 -3.30 -5.09
C LEU A 93 -9.77 -4.64 -4.50
N LYS A 94 -10.04 -5.64 -5.35
CA LYS A 94 -10.61 -6.91 -4.88
C LYS A 94 -9.69 -7.63 -3.88
N PRO A 95 -8.40 -7.86 -4.16
CA PRO A 95 -7.47 -8.44 -3.17
C PRO A 95 -7.35 -7.62 -1.89
N ILE A 96 -7.31 -6.29 -2.01
CA ILE A 96 -7.23 -5.36 -0.87
C ILE A 96 -8.43 -5.54 0.06
N TYR A 97 -9.64 -5.50 -0.49
CA TYR A 97 -10.87 -5.70 0.28
C TYR A 97 -10.97 -7.08 0.90
N GLN A 98 -10.59 -8.12 0.16
CA GLN A 98 -10.59 -9.48 0.69
C GLN A 98 -9.66 -9.59 1.90
N GLU A 99 -8.48 -8.98 1.85
CA GLU A 99 -7.56 -9.02 2.97
C GLU A 99 -8.06 -8.22 4.17
N LEU A 100 -8.59 -7.01 3.95
CA LEU A 100 -9.19 -6.22 5.02
C LEU A 100 -10.36 -6.95 5.69
N GLU A 101 -11.23 -7.60 4.91
CA GLU A 101 -12.37 -8.37 5.43
C GLU A 101 -11.91 -9.59 6.24
N LYS A 102 -10.85 -10.31 5.82
CA LYS A 102 -10.24 -11.37 6.64
C LYS A 102 -9.73 -10.86 7.99
N LEU A 103 -9.25 -9.62 8.00
CA LEU A 103 -8.75 -8.94 9.20
C LEU A 103 -9.88 -8.26 10.02
N GLY A 104 -11.14 -8.49 9.66
CA GLY A 104 -12.31 -8.07 10.44
C GLY A 104 -12.93 -6.74 10.00
N PHE A 105 -12.60 -6.23 8.81
CA PHE A 105 -13.27 -5.05 8.26
C PHE A 105 -14.70 -5.41 7.85
N LEU A 106 -15.66 -4.58 8.25
CA LEU A 106 -17.08 -4.80 7.96
C LEU A 106 -17.57 -3.70 7.03
N PRO A 107 -18.05 -4.05 5.82
CA PRO A 107 -18.58 -3.04 4.92
C PRO A 107 -19.81 -2.36 5.52
N ALA A 108 -20.03 -1.08 5.18
CA ALA A 108 -21.25 -0.35 5.51
C ALA A 108 -22.49 -0.89 4.77
#